data_AF-A0A3B9F087-F1
#
_entry.id   AF-A0A3B9F087-F1
#
_cell.length_a   1.000
_cell.length_b   1.000
_cell.length_c   1.000
_cell.angle_alpha   90.00
_cell.angle_beta   90.00
_cell.angle_gamma   90.00
#
_symmetry.space_group_name_H-M   'P 1'
#
loop_
_entity.id
_entity.type
_entity.pdbx_description
1 polymer ?
#
loop_
_entity_poly.entity_id
_entity_poly.type
_entity_poly.pdbx_seq_one_letter_code
_entity_poly.pdbx_strand_id
1 'polypeptide(L)'
;MITEAWVTWTLHSASRQKLLDQLKLPQPEQGSEDWAPFVKACSKTQLYLDFVNNTIERGERASSRIGNMYTASIFMSLLSLLRIHFEEDNSIQGDTVAFFAYGSGSKSKVFTGTIQPGWHKVIQKQNVFNTLDQRKAIDFKTYESLHKKEINTPIIHSKHLYLDRIGNSGTEHGFRFYVIQ
;
A
#
# COMPACT_ATOMS: atom_id res chain seq x y z
N MET A 1 0.50 -12.87 -10.13
CA MET A 1 0.28 -12.31 -8.77
C MET A 1 1.52 -12.56 -7.91
N ILE A 2 1.75 -11.78 -6.83
CA ILE A 2 2.91 -12.00 -5.92
C ILE A 2 2.95 -13.42 -5.35
N THR A 3 1.78 -13.98 -5.04
CA THR A 3 1.63 -15.35 -4.55
C THR A 3 2.19 -16.38 -5.51
N GLU A 4 1.84 -16.27 -6.80
CA GLU A 4 2.33 -17.20 -7.82
C GLU A 4 3.84 -17.08 -8.01
N ALA A 5 4.36 -15.85 -8.10
CA ALA A 5 5.80 -15.62 -8.19
C ALA A 5 6.55 -16.21 -6.98
N TRP A 6 5.99 -16.03 -5.77
CA TRP A 6 6.53 -16.63 -4.55
C TRP A 6 6.48 -18.16 -4.57
N VAL A 7 5.39 -18.77 -5.05
CA VAL A 7 5.26 -20.23 -5.15
C VAL A 7 6.31 -20.78 -6.12
N THR A 8 6.40 -20.22 -7.33
CA THR A 8 7.40 -20.64 -8.32
C THR A 8 8.81 -20.52 -7.74
N TRP A 9 9.17 -19.39 -7.13
CA TRP A 9 10.48 -19.21 -6.51
C TRP A 9 10.72 -20.21 -5.36
N THR A 10 9.74 -20.41 -4.50
CA THR A 10 9.85 -21.30 -3.32
C THR A 10 10.10 -22.75 -3.74
N LEU A 11 9.44 -23.20 -4.81
CA LEU A 11 9.65 -24.54 -5.37
C LEU A 11 11.05 -24.76 -5.96
N HIS A 12 11.77 -23.69 -6.31
CA HIS A 12 13.17 -23.73 -6.75
C HIS A 12 14.17 -23.34 -5.66
N SER A 13 13.72 -23.20 -4.41
CA SER A 13 14.54 -22.78 -3.27
C SER A 13 14.75 -23.92 -2.26
N ALA A 14 15.62 -23.69 -1.28
CA ALA A 14 15.79 -24.60 -0.13
C ALA A 14 14.50 -24.80 0.69
N SER A 15 13.53 -23.87 0.59
CA SER A 15 12.25 -23.96 1.31
C SER A 15 11.22 -24.87 0.64
N ARG A 16 11.54 -25.47 -0.52
CA ARG A 16 10.64 -26.35 -1.28
C ARG A 16 10.05 -27.45 -0.41
N GLN A 17 10.88 -28.23 0.28
CA GLN A 17 10.41 -29.38 1.05
C GLN A 17 9.48 -28.93 2.20
N LYS A 18 9.86 -27.86 2.91
CA LYS A 18 9.04 -27.26 3.96
C LYS A 18 7.65 -26.83 3.46
N LEU A 19 7.57 -26.29 2.23
CA LEU A 19 6.28 -25.96 1.62
C LEU A 19 5.44 -27.21 1.34
N LEU A 20 6.04 -28.22 0.69
CA LEU A 20 5.34 -29.45 0.31
C LEU A 20 4.87 -30.26 1.52
N ASP A 21 5.68 -30.31 2.59
CA ASP A 21 5.33 -30.98 3.84
C ASP A 21 4.09 -30.37 4.51
N GLN A 22 3.90 -29.04 4.39
CA GLN A 22 2.72 -28.35 4.91
C GLN A 22 1.47 -28.58 4.05
N LEU A 23 1.63 -28.74 2.74
CA LEU A 23 0.51 -28.92 1.80
C LEU A 23 -0.04 -30.34 1.80
N LYS A 24 0.84 -31.36 1.87
CA LYS A 24 0.50 -32.77 1.70
C LYS A 24 -0.27 -33.05 0.38
N LEU A 25 0.01 -32.24 -0.64
CA LEU A 25 -0.54 -32.37 -2.00
C LEU A 25 0.58 -32.69 -2.99
N PRO A 26 0.30 -33.47 -4.05
CA PRO A 26 1.25 -33.62 -5.14
C PRO A 26 1.50 -32.26 -5.82
N GLN A 27 2.74 -32.01 -6.24
CA GLN A 27 3.09 -30.83 -7.02
C GLN A 27 2.62 -31.04 -8.47
N PRO A 28 1.70 -30.22 -9.01
CA PRO A 28 1.32 -30.29 -10.41
C PRO A 28 2.38 -29.64 -11.32
N GLU A 29 2.30 -29.93 -12.61
CA GLU A 29 3.09 -29.24 -13.63
C GLU A 29 2.68 -27.76 -13.73
N GLN A 30 3.65 -26.86 -13.85
CA GLN A 30 3.36 -25.43 -13.97
C GLN A 30 2.62 -25.15 -15.29
N GLY A 31 1.46 -24.49 -15.21
CA GLY A 31 0.60 -24.23 -16.37
C GLY A 31 -0.47 -25.29 -16.61
N SER A 32 -0.51 -26.38 -15.83
CA SER A 32 -1.64 -27.31 -15.85
C SER A 32 -2.89 -26.70 -15.23
N GLU A 33 -4.04 -27.35 -15.42
CA GLU A 33 -5.32 -26.95 -14.80
C GLU A 33 -5.27 -26.95 -13.26
N ASP A 34 -4.43 -27.81 -12.67
CA ASP A 34 -4.25 -27.93 -11.23
C ASP A 34 -3.30 -26.88 -10.63
N TRP A 35 -2.58 -26.12 -11.46
CA TRP A 35 -1.60 -25.14 -10.99
C TRP A 35 -2.22 -24.01 -10.17
N ALA A 36 -3.31 -23.40 -10.66
CA ALA A 36 -3.96 -22.30 -9.95
C ALA A 36 -4.58 -22.74 -8.59
N PRO A 37 -5.30 -23.88 -8.50
CA PRO A 37 -5.69 -24.47 -7.22
C PRO A 37 -4.51 -24.74 -6.28
N PHE A 38 -3.39 -25.26 -6.81
CA PHE A 38 -2.18 -25.51 -6.03
C PHE A 38 -1.57 -24.22 -5.47
N VAL A 39 -1.44 -23.16 -6.28
CA VAL A 39 -0.98 -21.83 -5.82
C VAL A 39 -1.91 -21.27 -4.74
N LYS A 40 -3.23 -21.43 -4.90
CA LYS A 40 -4.21 -21.03 -3.88
C LYS A 40 -4.01 -21.82 -2.58
N ALA A 41 -3.75 -23.12 -2.64
CA ALA A 41 -3.44 -23.93 -1.47
C ALA A 41 -2.13 -23.48 -0.79
N CYS A 42 -1.07 -23.19 -1.57
CA CYS A 42 0.19 -22.64 -1.07
C CYS A 42 -0.02 -21.35 -0.27
N SER A 43 -0.93 -20.48 -0.71
CA SER A 43 -1.24 -19.22 -0.03
C SER A 43 -1.83 -19.37 1.39
N LYS A 44 -2.22 -20.60 1.78
CA LYS A 44 -2.76 -20.93 3.10
C LYS A 44 -1.73 -21.58 4.02
N THR A 45 -0.54 -21.88 3.52
CA THR A 45 0.53 -22.50 4.31
C THR A 45 1.12 -21.49 5.28
N GLN A 46 1.58 -21.96 6.44
CA GLN A 46 2.24 -21.10 7.42
C GLN A 46 3.49 -20.45 6.83
N LEU A 47 4.21 -21.18 5.97
CA LEU A 47 5.39 -20.64 5.28
C LEU A 47 5.06 -19.40 4.44
N TYR A 48 3.94 -19.41 3.72
CA TYR A 48 3.49 -18.24 2.95
C TYR A 48 2.99 -17.11 3.85
N LEU A 49 2.21 -17.43 4.88
CA LEU A 49 1.70 -16.44 5.82
C LEU A 49 2.84 -15.74 6.56
N ASP A 50 3.87 -16.47 6.97
CA ASP A 50 5.08 -15.90 7.57
C ASP A 50 5.79 -14.97 6.59
N PHE A 51 5.92 -15.35 5.31
CA PHE A 51 6.48 -14.47 4.29
C PHE A 51 5.70 -13.16 4.16
N VAL A 52 4.37 -13.22 4.06
CA VAL A 52 3.51 -12.04 3.95
C VAL A 52 3.62 -11.16 5.20
N ASN A 53 3.49 -11.75 6.39
CA ASN A 53 3.51 -11.03 7.67
C ASN A 53 4.86 -10.36 7.92
N ASN A 54 5.97 -11.00 7.52
CA ASN A 54 7.31 -10.48 7.77
C ASN A 54 7.78 -9.49 6.69
N THR A 55 7.25 -9.57 5.47
CA THR A 55 7.80 -8.82 4.32
C THR A 55 6.85 -7.77 3.73
N ILE A 56 5.53 -8.01 3.76
CA ILE A 56 4.55 -7.21 3.00
C ILE A 56 3.60 -6.45 3.93
N GLU A 57 3.09 -7.13 4.96
CA GLU A 57 1.97 -6.68 5.79
C GLU A 57 2.17 -5.26 6.36
N ARG A 58 3.35 -4.97 6.90
CA ARG A 58 3.66 -3.67 7.51
C ARG A 58 3.50 -2.50 6.53
N GLY A 59 3.79 -2.72 5.25
CA GLY A 59 3.58 -1.72 4.20
C GLY A 59 2.11 -1.53 3.83
N GLU A 60 1.27 -2.55 4.02
CA GLU A 60 -0.14 -2.50 3.63
C GLU A 60 -1.04 -1.85 4.69
N ARG A 61 -0.63 -1.77 5.97
CA ARG A 61 -1.47 -1.24 7.07
C ARG A 61 -2.06 0.14 6.80
N ALA A 62 -1.27 1.11 6.32
CA ALA A 62 -1.81 2.43 5.98
C ALA A 62 -2.65 2.38 4.69
N SER A 63 -2.19 1.63 3.69
CA SER A 63 -2.84 1.51 2.38
C SER A 63 -4.26 0.94 2.49
N SER A 64 -4.48 -0.04 3.36
CA SER A 64 -5.80 -0.65 3.60
C SER A 64 -6.83 0.33 4.19
N ARG A 65 -6.39 1.42 4.82
CA ARG A 65 -7.24 2.46 5.41
C ARG A 65 -7.56 3.63 4.47
N ILE A 66 -6.84 3.73 3.35
CA ILE A 66 -6.93 4.84 2.38
C ILE A 66 -7.52 4.37 1.06
N GLY A 67 -7.14 3.17 0.59
CA GLY A 67 -7.44 2.68 -0.75
C GLY A 67 -6.34 3.03 -1.75
N ASN A 68 -6.66 2.92 -3.05
CA ASN A 68 -5.70 3.12 -4.13
C ASN A 68 -5.31 4.61 -4.27
N MET A 69 -4.01 4.90 -4.15
CA MET A 69 -3.44 6.25 -4.32
C MET A 69 -2.61 6.38 -5.60
N TYR A 70 -2.82 5.47 -6.57
CA TYR A 70 -2.06 5.39 -7.81
C TYR A 70 -0.54 5.36 -7.52
N THR A 71 0.23 6.24 -8.16
CA THR A 71 1.69 6.36 -7.99
C THR A 71 2.11 6.55 -6.54
N ALA A 72 1.29 7.20 -5.70
CA ALA A 72 1.64 7.42 -4.30
C ALA A 72 1.54 6.14 -3.44
N SER A 73 0.92 5.07 -3.93
CA SER A 73 0.73 3.82 -3.16
C SER A 73 2.04 3.18 -2.73
N ILE A 74 3.08 3.22 -3.59
CA ILE A 74 4.40 2.66 -3.24
C ILE A 74 5.08 3.44 -2.12
N PHE A 75 4.89 4.76 -2.08
CA PHE A 75 5.47 5.62 -1.06
C PHE A 75 4.68 5.59 0.25
N MET A 76 3.36 5.44 0.17
CA MET A 76 2.53 5.17 1.34
C MET A 76 2.90 3.83 1.97
N SER A 77 3.16 2.80 1.15
CA SER A 77 3.63 1.51 1.64
C SER A 77 4.98 1.63 2.37
N LEU A 78 5.93 2.38 1.81
CA LEU A 78 7.19 2.68 2.50
C LEU A 78 6.98 3.46 3.81
N LEU A 79 6.12 4.48 3.80
CA LEU A 79 5.81 5.28 4.99
C LEU A 79 5.19 4.42 6.09
N SER A 80 4.25 3.54 5.73
CA SER A 80 3.62 2.56 6.62
C SER A 80 4.67 1.62 7.21
N LEU A 81 5.49 1.00 6.37
CA LEU A 81 6.56 0.09 6.77
C LEU A 81 7.48 0.74 7.81
N LEU A 82 8.02 1.92 7.50
CA LEU A 82 8.92 2.65 8.41
C LEU A 82 8.21 3.03 9.71
N ARG A 83 6.97 3.52 9.63
CA ARG A 83 6.23 3.93 10.83
C ARG A 83 6.00 2.75 11.78
N ILE A 84 5.63 1.59 11.25
CA ILE A 84 5.41 0.39 12.07
C ILE A 84 6.72 -0.10 12.69
N HIS A 85 7.81 -0.17 11.93
CA HIS A 85 9.11 -0.55 12.52
C HIS A 85 9.57 0.44 13.60
N PHE A 86 9.26 1.73 13.44
CA PHE A 86 9.56 2.74 14.45
C PHE A 86 8.73 2.55 15.74
N GLU A 87 7.44 2.23 15.62
CA GLU A 87 6.56 1.98 16.77
C GLU A 87 6.89 0.67 17.50
N GLU A 88 7.35 -0.35 16.76
CA GLU A 88 7.76 -1.66 17.30
C GLU A 88 9.21 -1.69 17.79
N ASP A 89 9.94 -0.57 17.75
CA ASP A 89 11.37 -0.45 18.11
C ASP A 89 12.28 -1.45 17.39
N ASN A 90 11.97 -1.74 16.12
CA ASN A 90 12.73 -2.67 15.30
C ASN A 90 13.95 -1.98 14.66
N SER A 91 15.13 -2.56 14.83
CA SER A 91 16.35 -2.09 14.17
C SER A 91 16.45 -2.63 12.74
N ILE A 92 15.95 -1.85 11.78
CA ILE A 92 16.01 -2.16 10.34
C ILE A 92 17.10 -1.39 9.58
N GLN A 93 18.04 -0.77 10.28
CA GLN A 93 19.12 -0.03 9.64
C GLN A 93 19.99 -0.97 8.79
N GLY A 94 20.25 -0.61 7.54
CA GLY A 94 21.00 -1.44 6.59
C GLY A 94 20.14 -2.44 5.83
N ASP A 95 18.87 -2.65 6.24
CA ASP A 95 17.97 -3.53 5.51
C ASP A 95 17.66 -2.98 4.12
N THR A 96 17.40 -3.90 3.19
CA THR A 96 17.03 -3.59 1.81
C THR A 96 15.52 -3.70 1.63
N VAL A 97 14.89 -2.63 1.18
CA VAL A 97 13.49 -2.61 0.76
C VAL A 97 13.42 -2.73 -0.75
N ALA A 98 12.65 -3.69 -1.25
CA ALA A 98 12.37 -3.87 -2.67
C ALA A 98 11.07 -3.16 -3.07
N PHE A 99 11.11 -2.41 -4.16
CA PHE A 99 9.99 -1.67 -4.70
C PHE A 99 9.55 -2.28 -6.02
N PHE A 100 8.27 -2.60 -6.11
CA PHE A 100 7.62 -3.10 -7.32
C PHE A 100 6.59 -2.07 -7.77
N ALA A 101 7.02 -1.11 -8.58
CA ALA A 101 6.14 -0.05 -9.08
C ALA A 101 5.49 -0.49 -10.39
N TYR A 102 4.17 -0.37 -10.48
CA TYR A 102 3.39 -0.68 -11.68
C TYR A 102 2.39 0.45 -11.98
N GLY A 103 2.30 0.84 -13.25
CA GLY A 103 1.27 1.75 -13.75
C GLY A 103 0.53 1.12 -14.92
N SER A 104 -0.81 1.17 -14.90
CA SER A 104 -1.66 0.66 -15.99
C SER A 104 -1.28 1.32 -17.32
N GLY A 105 -0.97 0.50 -18.34
CA GLY A 105 -0.31 0.91 -19.58
C GLY A 105 0.70 -0.15 -20.00
N SER A 106 1.99 0.18 -20.03
CA SER A 106 3.06 -0.77 -20.40
C SER A 106 4.31 -0.73 -19.51
N LYS A 107 4.26 -0.07 -18.34
CA LYS A 107 5.48 0.21 -17.56
C LYS A 107 5.40 -0.30 -16.12
N SER A 108 6.43 -1.03 -15.76
CA SER A 108 6.78 -1.35 -14.38
C SER A 108 8.23 -0.96 -14.14
N LYS A 109 8.59 -0.75 -12.87
CA LYS A 109 9.97 -0.55 -12.45
C LYS A 109 10.20 -1.30 -11.15
N VAL A 110 11.26 -2.10 -11.13
CA VAL A 110 11.77 -2.74 -9.93
C VAL A 110 13.05 -2.04 -9.52
N PHE A 111 13.16 -1.66 -8.26
CA PHE A 111 14.35 -1.08 -7.68
C PHE A 111 14.42 -1.38 -6.19
N THR A 112 15.58 -1.16 -5.58
CA THR A 112 15.79 -1.36 -4.15
C THR A 112 16.24 -0.07 -3.49
N GLY A 113 16.04 0.02 -2.18
CA GLY A 113 16.59 1.08 -1.34
C GLY A 113 17.08 0.50 -0.03
N THR A 114 18.20 1.01 0.48
CA THR A 114 18.77 0.60 1.77
C THR A 114 18.40 1.60 2.85
N ILE A 115 17.88 1.12 3.98
CA ILE A 115 17.51 1.96 5.11
C ILE A 115 18.76 2.56 5.74
N GLN A 116 18.86 3.89 5.69
CA GLN A 116 20.05 4.62 6.15
C GLN A 116 20.06 4.81 7.67
N PRO A 117 21.25 5.01 8.27
CA PRO A 117 21.35 5.47 9.65
C PRO A 117 20.53 6.75 9.89
N GLY A 118 19.87 6.84 11.04
CA GLY A 118 19.06 8.01 11.40
C GLY A 118 17.66 8.07 10.80
N TRP A 119 17.20 7.04 10.09
CA TRP A 119 15.84 6.95 9.53
C TRP A 119 14.74 7.23 10.59
N HIS A 120 14.93 6.77 11.83
CA HIS A 120 14.02 6.99 12.94
C HIS A 120 13.77 8.48 13.24
N LYS A 121 14.79 9.35 13.07
CA LYS A 121 14.66 10.79 13.32
C LYS A 121 13.72 11.47 12.32
N VAL A 122 13.62 10.91 11.11
CA VAL A 122 12.74 11.40 10.06
C VAL A 122 11.31 10.93 10.32
N ILE A 123 11.12 9.62 10.53
CA ILE A 123 9.79 9.02 10.67
C ILE A 123 9.12 9.38 12.00
N GLN A 124 9.88 9.67 13.06
CA GLN A 124 9.32 10.09 14.36
C GLN A 124 8.39 11.30 14.21
N LYS A 125 8.73 12.23 13.31
CA LYS A 125 7.94 13.45 13.05
C LYS A 125 6.70 13.20 12.20
N GLN A 126 6.58 12.02 11.60
CA GLN A 126 5.54 11.67 10.63
C GLN A 126 4.71 10.50 11.18
N ASN A 127 3.56 10.81 11.78
CA ASN A 127 2.61 9.79 12.21
C ASN A 127 1.41 9.75 11.26
N VAL A 128 1.52 8.92 10.22
CA VAL A 128 0.44 8.73 9.24
C VAL A 128 -0.83 8.18 9.90
N PHE A 129 -0.71 7.30 10.89
CA PHE A 129 -1.87 6.68 11.54
C PHE A 129 -2.67 7.71 12.34
N ASN A 130 -2.01 8.62 13.05
CA ASN A 130 -2.70 9.73 13.73
C ASN A 130 -3.49 10.59 12.74
N THR A 131 -2.91 10.94 11.58
CA THR A 131 -3.64 11.66 10.52
C THR A 131 -4.85 10.86 10.03
N LEU A 132 -4.71 9.54 9.89
CA LEU A 132 -5.81 8.67 9.44
C LEU A 132 -6.91 8.52 10.48
N ASP A 133 -6.57 8.54 11.78
CA ASP A 133 -7.50 8.44 12.91
C ASP A 133 -8.32 9.72 13.11
N GLN A 134 -7.75 10.87 12.76
CA GLN A 134 -8.42 12.17 12.85
C GLN A 134 -9.40 12.44 11.68
N ARG A 135 -9.48 11.55 10.69
CA ARG A 135 -10.45 11.71 9.59
C ARG A 135 -11.87 11.53 10.08
N LYS A 136 -12.81 12.25 9.46
CA LYS A 136 -14.24 12.08 9.70
C LYS A 136 -14.81 11.01 8.77
N ALA A 137 -15.37 9.95 9.36
CA ALA A 137 -16.21 9.03 8.62
C ALA A 137 -17.49 9.73 8.15
N ILE A 138 -17.91 9.45 6.92
CA ILE A 138 -19.16 9.97 6.35
C ILE A 138 -20.17 8.83 6.20
N ASP A 139 -21.46 9.15 6.34
CA ASP A 139 -22.52 8.19 6.06
C ASP A 139 -22.78 8.02 4.55
N PHE A 140 -23.57 7.02 4.20
CA PHE A 140 -23.86 6.68 2.79
C PHE A 140 -24.58 7.82 2.06
N LYS A 141 -25.50 8.51 2.73
CA LYS A 141 -26.23 9.65 2.16
C LYS A 141 -25.28 10.79 1.79
N THR A 142 -24.37 11.13 2.70
CA THR A 142 -23.35 12.16 2.48
C THR A 142 -22.41 11.77 1.35
N TYR A 143 -21.99 10.51 1.29
CA TYR A 143 -21.20 9.98 0.18
C TYR A 143 -21.93 10.13 -1.17
N GLU A 144 -23.21 9.76 -1.23
CA GLU A 144 -24.01 9.87 -2.45
C GLU A 144 -24.13 11.32 -2.93
N SER A 145 -24.43 12.25 -2.01
CA SER A 145 -24.52 13.68 -2.34
C SER A 145 -23.17 14.27 -2.78
N LEU A 146 -22.04 13.84 -2.19
CA LEU A 146 -20.71 14.20 -2.69
C LEU A 146 -20.47 13.66 -4.11
N HIS A 147 -20.82 12.40 -4.36
CA HIS A 147 -20.66 11.75 -5.65
C HIS A 147 -21.47 12.44 -6.76
N LYS A 148 -22.70 12.88 -6.43
CA LYS A 148 -23.59 13.64 -7.31
C LYS A 148 -23.24 15.14 -7.41
N LYS A 149 -22.23 15.61 -6.66
CA LYS A 149 -21.82 17.04 -6.57
C LYS A 149 -22.94 17.95 -6.07
N GLU A 150 -23.80 17.44 -5.18
CA GLU A 150 -24.85 18.23 -4.52
C GLU A 150 -24.28 19.05 -3.35
N ILE A 151 -23.16 18.60 -2.79
CA ILE A 151 -22.41 19.30 -1.73
C ILE A 151 -21.23 20.05 -2.37
N ASN A 152 -21.26 21.37 -2.28
CA ASN A 152 -20.22 22.26 -2.84
C ASN A 152 -19.32 22.91 -1.77
N THR A 153 -19.47 22.50 -0.51
CA THR A 153 -18.67 22.98 0.61
C THR A 153 -17.94 21.83 1.30
N PRO A 154 -16.77 22.08 1.92
CA PRO A 154 -16.09 21.06 2.71
C PRO A 154 -16.96 20.52 3.85
N ILE A 155 -16.96 19.21 4.05
CA ILE A 155 -17.68 18.55 5.17
C ILE A 155 -17.00 18.83 6.52
N ILE A 156 -15.70 19.12 6.48
CA ILE A 156 -14.87 19.37 7.66
C ILE A 156 -14.23 20.74 7.50
N HIS A 157 -14.31 21.56 8.53
CA HIS A 157 -13.54 22.80 8.63
C HIS A 157 -12.23 22.50 9.34
N SER A 158 -11.12 22.83 8.69
CA SER A 158 -9.77 22.54 9.16
C SER A 158 -8.79 23.52 8.54
N LYS A 159 -7.65 23.72 9.21
CA LYS A 159 -6.49 24.56 8.79
C LYS A 159 -5.74 24.01 7.59
N HIS A 160 -6.46 23.37 6.67
CA HIS A 160 -5.96 22.78 5.46
C HIS A 160 -6.31 23.64 4.25
N LEU A 161 -5.47 23.52 3.23
CA LEU A 161 -5.67 24.18 1.95
C LEU A 161 -6.85 23.53 1.23
N TYR A 162 -7.82 24.32 0.78
CA TYR A 162 -8.88 23.83 -0.12
C TYR A 162 -9.03 24.75 -1.32
N LEU A 163 -9.54 24.16 -2.42
CA LEU A 163 -9.91 24.90 -3.62
C LEU A 163 -11.17 25.71 -3.33
N ASP A 164 -11.04 27.03 -3.38
CA ASP A 164 -12.14 27.96 -3.15
C ASP A 164 -12.95 28.16 -4.43
N ARG A 165 -12.28 28.60 -5.51
CA ARG A 165 -12.93 28.80 -6.81
C ARG A 165 -12.00 28.56 -8.00
N ILE A 166 -12.61 28.36 -9.16
CA ILE A 166 -11.95 28.38 -10.47
C ILE A 166 -12.43 29.64 -11.21
N GLY A 167 -11.50 30.49 -11.67
CA GLY A 167 -11.82 31.67 -12.47
C GLY A 167 -12.41 31.29 -13.83
N ASN A 168 -13.41 32.03 -14.28
CA ASN A 168 -14.19 31.70 -15.48
C ASN A 168 -14.37 32.88 -16.45
N SER A 169 -13.66 33.99 -16.25
CA SER A 169 -13.81 35.20 -17.07
C SER A 169 -12.49 35.94 -17.28
N GLY A 170 -12.36 36.60 -18.43
CA GLY A 170 -11.24 37.48 -18.75
C GLY A 170 -9.89 36.80 -18.59
N THR A 171 -8.94 37.50 -17.96
CA THR A 171 -7.58 37.01 -17.71
C THR A 171 -7.49 35.97 -16.58
N GLU A 172 -8.56 35.75 -15.82
CA GLU A 172 -8.59 34.76 -14.74
C GLU A 172 -9.13 33.39 -15.19
N HIS A 173 -9.53 33.23 -16.45
CA HIS A 173 -10.12 31.99 -16.92
C HIS A 173 -9.17 30.79 -16.72
N GLY A 174 -9.61 29.81 -15.93
CA GLY A 174 -8.83 28.62 -15.56
C GLY A 174 -7.95 28.77 -14.32
N PHE A 175 -7.84 29.97 -13.74
CA PHE A 175 -7.06 30.18 -12.51
C PHE A 175 -7.72 29.45 -11.33
N ARG A 176 -6.91 28.86 -10.45
CA ARG A 176 -7.38 28.17 -9.25
C ARG A 176 -7.01 28.98 -8.02
N PHE A 177 -8.01 29.34 -7.24
CA PHE A 177 -7.84 30.12 -6.01
C PHE A 177 -8.01 29.19 -4.83
N TYR A 178 -7.08 29.28 -3.88
CA TYR A 178 -7.03 28.44 -2.70
C TYR A 178 -7.02 29.29 -1.45
N VAL A 179 -7.63 28.80 -0.38
CA VAL A 179 -7.62 29.45 0.92
C VAL A 179 -7.31 28.44 2.02
N ILE A 180 -6.89 28.95 3.18
CA ILE A 180 -6.64 28.17 4.40
C ILE A 180 -7.73 28.59 5.39
N GLN A 181 -8.47 27.63 5.96
CA GLN A 181 -9.60 27.91 6.87
C GLN A 181 -9.31 27.57 8.33
#